data_AF-A0AAD5V7H4-F1
#
_entry.id   AF-A0AAD5V7H4-F1
#
_cell.length_a   1.000
_cell.length_b   1.000
_cell.length_c   1.000
_cell.angle_alpha   90.00
_cell.angle_beta   90.00
_cell.angle_gamma   90.00
#
_symmetry.space_group_name_H-M   'P 1'
#
loop_
_entity.id
_entity.type
_entity.pdbx_description
1 polymer ?
#
loop_
_entity_poly.entity_id
_entity_poly.type
_entity_poly.pdbx_seq_one_letter_code
_entity_poly.pdbx_strand_id
1 'polypeptide(L)'
;MQTTTAPYYSHPGPPGLAQAPIGTGGSIGVSGSGPIPGSSVSAGATGTSGGDPLAQRVSHLLSRAYNLPCSAAAQAFTQLVQPIARFQLALDVLLPLFLDTIVPLQQRILISYILYSLYAPHPIAINPFKSVLLSTFVKEKDKAVASTVNNPSATSGVGYQPSDNEQFVWVLWKILRGDGSDIGPFTPSNLARSPVPPKLRPEYLTIDDEDSLVKFDPFGDSPAPTPAPDRSKRTSSHPSTIQPTPSSDLKEKNKEEAPGVTSYLSREQEIEKDKENQRMADGMRLLLASRDRVLTLSEQRAWKYERKANDDALQILTPLIPKLTAPPAVITSIDLGGMISNNSALAYLAVVGLLSNAPTSSPPSIPPNGQGNPNENGNGIPLLSYLEVLRHLPPTLPSFDLFGRLLKDRTVVPDITIQQPSGLPVGGGNTTIADLVRLEVLGWFIHSCVDWLDRWDEEERSGGRFDGGFGIGVRNLCRFYTSLLKQSIIDPSSDADTAEMKHFTLRNSRIEDANRLYRLLVYPSAGGQIGFGGVVGSSGIGREGMGG
;
A
#
# COMPACT_ATOMS: atom_id res chain seq x y z
N MET A 1 -22.33 -16.04 77.23
CA MET A 1 -20.94 -16.34 77.61
C MET A 1 -20.23 -16.80 76.34
N GLN A 2 -19.66 -15.90 75.53
CA GLN A 2 -18.26 -15.38 75.58
C GLN A 2 -17.25 -16.54 75.53
N THR A 3 -16.28 -16.66 74.60
CA THR A 3 -15.36 -15.73 73.88
C THR A 3 -14.84 -16.46 72.62
N THR A 4 -14.77 -15.93 71.39
CA THR A 4 -13.85 -14.93 70.79
C THR A 4 -12.35 -15.19 70.99
N THR A 5 -11.65 -15.62 69.94
CA THR A 5 -10.19 -15.44 69.77
C THR A 5 -9.86 -15.25 68.28
N ALA A 6 -9.14 -14.17 67.98
CA ALA A 6 -8.69 -13.75 66.66
C ALA A 6 -7.22 -14.16 66.43
N PRO A 7 -6.74 -14.28 65.17
CA PRO A 7 -5.32 -14.27 64.88
C PRO A 7 -4.83 -12.90 64.37
N TYR A 8 -3.61 -12.59 64.80
CA TYR A 8 -2.82 -11.39 64.61
C TYR A 8 -2.47 -11.08 63.14
N TYR A 9 -2.55 -9.78 62.79
CA TYR A 9 -1.88 -9.17 61.65
C TYR A 9 -0.41 -8.92 61.97
N SER A 10 0.50 -9.34 61.09
CA SER A 10 1.91 -8.95 61.09
C SER A 10 2.21 -8.12 59.84
N HIS A 11 2.62 -6.86 60.07
CA HIS A 11 3.15 -5.94 59.06
C HIS A 11 4.54 -6.38 58.57
N PRO A 12 4.84 -6.31 57.26
CA PRO A 12 6.22 -6.28 56.78
C PRO A 12 6.74 -4.83 56.70
N GLY A 13 7.89 -4.61 57.32
CA GLY A 13 8.66 -3.36 57.26
C GLY A 13 9.36 -3.14 55.91
N PRO A 14 9.98 -1.96 55.70
CA PRO A 14 10.50 -1.53 54.40
C PRO A 14 11.85 -2.20 54.06
N PRO A 15 12.14 -2.46 52.77
CA PRO A 15 13.43 -3.03 52.38
C PRO A 15 14.53 -1.97 52.38
N GLY A 16 15.60 -2.28 53.13
CA GLY A 16 16.83 -1.51 53.18
C GLY A 16 17.68 -1.64 51.92
N LEU A 17 18.42 -0.57 51.64
CA LEU A 17 19.44 -0.44 50.61
C LEU A 17 20.55 -1.47 50.80
N ALA A 18 20.75 -2.35 49.81
CA ALA A 18 21.91 -3.25 49.74
C ALA A 18 22.92 -2.70 48.72
N GLN A 19 24.12 -2.42 49.23
CA GLN A 19 25.33 -2.07 48.48
C GLN A 19 25.83 -3.28 47.68
N ALA A 20 26.21 -3.05 46.42
CA ALA A 20 26.86 -4.05 45.58
C ALA A 20 28.38 -4.12 45.86
N PRO A 21 28.98 -5.31 45.92
CA PRO A 21 30.43 -5.46 46.08
C PRO A 21 31.17 -5.31 44.75
N ILE A 22 32.32 -4.66 44.86
CA ILE A 22 33.35 -4.48 43.83
C ILE A 22 34.04 -5.84 43.60
N GLY A 23 33.97 -6.35 42.37
CA GLY A 23 34.70 -7.53 41.90
C GLY A 23 35.81 -7.12 40.94
N THR A 24 37.05 -7.32 41.38
CA THR A 24 38.30 -7.14 40.65
C THR A 24 38.72 -8.42 39.91
N GLY A 25 39.34 -8.25 38.73
CA GLY A 25 40.38 -9.15 38.22
C GLY A 25 40.04 -10.04 37.02
N GLY A 26 40.79 -9.88 35.92
CA GLY A 26 40.84 -10.86 34.82
C GLY A 26 41.22 -10.30 33.44
N SER A 27 42.44 -9.76 33.31
CA SER A 27 43.03 -9.31 32.03
C SER A 27 43.77 -10.46 31.34
N ILE A 28 43.53 -10.66 30.04
CA ILE A 28 44.48 -11.28 29.10
C ILE A 28 44.71 -10.26 27.99
N GLY A 29 45.97 -9.82 27.87
CA GLY A 29 46.38 -8.74 27.00
C GLY A 29 46.57 -9.14 25.54
N VAL A 30 46.35 -8.17 24.66
CA VAL A 30 47.08 -8.07 23.38
C VAL A 30 47.54 -6.63 23.24
N SER A 31 48.87 -6.51 23.19
CA SER A 31 49.64 -5.28 23.09
C SER A 31 49.48 -4.62 21.72
N GLY A 32 49.34 -3.29 21.70
CA GLY A 32 49.30 -2.48 20.49
C GLY A 32 49.42 -1.00 20.83
N SER A 33 50.64 -0.58 21.16
CA SER A 33 51.05 0.77 21.54
C SER A 33 51.15 1.76 20.36
N GLY A 34 50.63 2.98 20.52
CA GLY A 34 50.90 4.13 19.63
C GLY A 34 50.02 5.35 19.96
N PRO A 35 50.52 6.60 19.88
CA PRO A 35 50.24 7.64 20.88
C PRO A 35 49.07 8.57 20.56
N ILE A 36 48.47 9.08 21.64
CA ILE A 36 47.52 10.20 21.65
C ILE A 36 48.32 11.51 21.78
N PRO A 37 48.02 12.55 20.98
CA PRO A 37 48.19 13.92 21.42
C PRO A 37 46.82 14.58 21.56
N GLY A 38 46.56 15.12 22.74
CA GLY A 38 45.54 16.16 22.88
C GLY A 38 46.05 17.48 22.31
N SER A 39 45.14 18.34 21.86
CA SER A 39 45.04 19.75 22.29
C SER A 39 44.08 20.56 21.40
N SER A 40 43.41 21.49 22.08
CA SER A 40 43.05 22.85 21.65
C SER A 40 42.03 23.05 20.52
N VAL A 41 40.89 23.58 20.94
CA VAL A 41 39.97 24.40 20.15
C VAL A 41 40.70 25.68 19.72
N SER A 42 40.69 25.98 18.42
CA SER A 42 41.02 27.30 17.88
C SER A 42 40.18 27.54 16.64
N ALA A 43 39.47 28.66 16.65
CA ALA A 43 38.66 29.17 15.54
C ALA A 43 39.56 29.90 14.52
N GLY A 44 39.27 29.73 13.23
CA GLY A 44 39.80 30.60 12.17
C GLY A 44 40.18 29.91 10.86
N ALA A 45 39.25 29.93 9.90
CA ALA A 45 39.38 29.97 8.43
C ALA A 45 40.60 29.32 7.72
N THR A 46 40.33 28.32 6.86
CA THR A 46 40.36 28.40 5.38
C THR A 46 40.15 27.00 4.77
N GLY A 47 39.37 26.92 3.68
CA GLY A 47 38.78 25.70 3.15
C GLY A 47 39.78 24.71 2.55
N THR A 48 39.67 23.46 2.99
CA THR A 48 40.07 22.26 2.24
C THR A 48 38.98 21.21 2.43
N SER A 49 38.70 20.47 1.35
CA SER A 49 37.57 19.59 1.12
C SER A 49 37.47 18.40 2.09
N GLY A 50 36.93 18.63 3.29
CA GLY A 50 36.45 17.57 4.16
C GLY A 50 35.16 16.97 3.58
N GLY A 51 35.27 16.07 2.60
CA GLY A 51 34.11 15.38 2.04
C GLY A 51 33.35 14.60 3.12
N ASP A 52 32.03 14.55 3.00
CA ASP A 52 31.15 13.81 3.91
C ASP A 52 31.65 12.35 4.06
N PRO A 53 31.95 11.87 5.28
CA PRO A 53 32.40 10.50 5.51
C PRO A 53 31.42 9.44 4.98
N LEU A 54 30.13 9.76 4.88
CA LEU A 54 29.13 8.88 4.30
C LEU A 54 29.29 8.75 2.79
N ALA A 55 29.52 9.86 2.09
CA ALA A 55 29.78 9.86 0.65
C ALA A 55 31.03 9.04 0.30
N GLN A 56 32.08 9.12 1.12
CA GLN A 56 33.29 8.30 0.95
C GLN A 56 32.99 6.80 1.12
N ARG A 57 32.17 6.42 2.11
CA ARG A 57 31.76 5.02 2.32
C ARG A 57 30.94 4.49 1.15
N VAL A 58 30.03 5.30 0.59
CA VAL A 58 29.27 4.92 -0.60
C VAL A 58 30.17 4.79 -1.83
N SER A 59 31.09 5.73 -2.04
CA SER A 59 32.07 5.62 -3.12
C SER A 59 32.90 4.34 -3.00
N HIS A 60 33.35 4.01 -1.79
CA HIS A 60 34.06 2.76 -1.50
C HIS A 60 33.18 1.50 -1.67
N LEU A 61 31.88 1.59 -1.39
CA LEU A 61 30.94 0.50 -1.68
C LEU A 61 30.83 0.27 -3.20
N LEU A 62 30.60 1.34 -3.97
CA LEU A 62 30.46 1.27 -5.43
C LEU A 62 31.72 0.73 -6.10
N SER A 63 32.90 1.09 -5.59
CA SER A 63 34.18 0.60 -6.12
C SER A 63 34.47 -0.87 -5.81
N ARG A 64 33.68 -1.55 -4.97
CA ARG A 64 33.84 -3.00 -4.70
C ARG A 64 32.65 -3.83 -5.17
N ALA A 65 31.49 -3.19 -5.32
CA ALA A 65 30.23 -3.84 -5.60
C ALA A 65 30.05 -4.32 -7.05
N TYR A 66 30.96 -4.02 -7.98
CA TYR A 66 30.86 -4.46 -9.38
C TYR A 66 30.94 -5.99 -9.58
N ASN A 67 31.41 -6.72 -8.56
CA ASN A 67 31.45 -8.19 -8.52
C ASN A 67 30.29 -8.81 -7.73
N LEU A 68 29.46 -7.99 -7.08
CA LEU A 68 28.30 -8.46 -6.32
C LEU A 68 27.06 -8.46 -7.23
N PRO A 69 26.08 -9.35 -6.98
CA PRO A 69 24.76 -9.23 -7.59
C PRO A 69 24.19 -7.83 -7.33
N CYS A 70 23.53 -7.24 -8.32
CA CYS A 70 22.92 -5.92 -8.23
C CYS A 70 21.99 -5.79 -7.01
N SER A 71 21.19 -6.83 -6.72
CA SER A 71 20.31 -6.88 -5.56
C SER A 71 21.08 -6.86 -4.23
N ALA A 72 22.17 -7.61 -4.12
CA ALA A 72 23.01 -7.64 -2.93
C ALA A 72 23.72 -6.30 -2.70
N ALA A 73 24.20 -5.67 -3.77
CA ALA A 73 24.82 -4.35 -3.71
C ALA A 73 23.82 -3.25 -3.32
N ALA A 74 22.61 -3.30 -3.87
CA ALA A 74 21.51 -2.41 -3.47
C ALA A 74 21.13 -2.60 -1.99
N GLN A 75 21.03 -3.85 -1.52
CA GLN A 75 20.80 -4.12 -0.11
C GLN A 75 21.93 -3.56 0.76
N ALA A 76 23.20 -3.78 0.40
CA ALA A 76 24.34 -3.21 1.12
C ALA A 76 24.28 -1.67 1.18
N PHE A 77 23.86 -1.01 0.10
CA PHE A 77 23.62 0.44 0.09
C PHE A 77 22.51 0.83 1.08
N THR A 78 21.37 0.13 1.07
CA THR A 78 20.26 0.42 1.99
C THR A 78 20.62 0.19 3.47
N GLN A 79 21.51 -0.76 3.78
CA GLN A 79 22.00 -0.99 5.13
C GLN A 79 23.03 0.07 5.56
N LEU A 80 23.85 0.56 4.63
CA LEU A 80 24.84 1.60 4.89
C LEU A 80 24.21 2.98 5.10
N VAL A 81 23.12 3.28 4.38
CA VAL A 81 22.50 4.61 4.33
C VAL A 81 21.14 4.59 5.01
N GLN A 82 20.98 5.42 6.05
CA GLN A 82 19.72 5.57 6.78
C GLN A 82 18.57 5.98 5.84
N PRO A 83 17.34 5.45 6.01
CA PRO A 83 16.21 5.70 5.11
C PRO A 83 15.99 7.17 4.75
N ILE A 84 16.07 8.08 5.73
CA ILE A 84 15.84 9.51 5.53
C ILE A 84 16.91 10.21 4.69
N ALA A 85 18.13 9.66 4.63
CA ALA A 85 19.25 10.24 3.90
C ALA A 85 19.42 9.66 2.48
N ARG A 86 18.72 8.56 2.15
CA ARG A 86 18.92 7.83 0.87
C ARG A 86 18.65 8.70 -0.35
N PHE A 87 17.57 9.49 -0.32
CA PHE A 87 17.21 10.36 -1.43
C PHE A 87 18.24 11.48 -1.65
N GLN A 88 18.62 12.17 -0.57
CA GLN A 88 19.61 13.25 -0.64
C GLN A 88 20.97 12.73 -1.12
N LEU A 89 21.43 11.60 -0.58
CA LEU A 89 22.69 10.98 -0.99
C LEU A 89 22.65 10.48 -2.45
N ALA A 90 21.49 10.01 -2.91
CA ALA A 90 21.29 9.66 -4.30
C ALA A 90 21.42 10.88 -5.23
N LEU A 91 20.90 12.05 -4.82
CA LEU A 91 21.06 13.30 -5.58
C LEU A 91 22.50 13.81 -5.56
N ASP A 92 23.16 13.79 -4.42
CA ASP A 92 24.47 14.43 -4.24
C ASP A 92 25.64 13.57 -4.74
N VAL A 93 25.51 12.24 -4.67
CA VAL A 93 26.61 11.30 -4.94
C VAL A 93 26.30 10.39 -6.13
N LEU A 94 25.14 9.74 -6.13
CA LEU A 94 24.85 8.72 -7.15
C LEU A 94 24.52 9.37 -8.51
N LEU A 95 23.72 10.43 -8.53
CA LEU A 95 23.25 11.06 -9.75
C LEU A 95 24.39 11.69 -10.57
N PRO A 96 25.35 12.42 -9.98
CA PRO A 96 26.51 12.93 -10.72
C PRO A 96 27.34 11.79 -11.33
N LEU A 97 27.57 10.71 -10.58
CA LEU A 97 28.32 9.54 -11.07
C LEU A 97 27.57 8.77 -12.17
N PHE A 98 26.24 8.77 -12.13
CA PHE A 98 25.41 8.13 -13.16
C PHE A 98 25.44 8.89 -14.49
N LEU A 99 25.41 10.22 -14.41
CA LEU A 99 25.38 11.12 -15.57
C LEU A 99 26.76 11.33 -16.21
N ASP A 100 27.84 11.10 -15.46
CA ASP A 100 29.21 11.21 -15.97
C ASP A 100 29.58 10.01 -16.87
N THR A 101 29.92 10.31 -18.13
CA THR A 101 30.34 9.30 -19.12
C THR A 101 31.75 8.77 -18.88
N ILE A 102 32.55 9.43 -18.04
CA ILE A 102 33.90 9.00 -17.67
C ILE A 102 33.83 7.79 -16.72
N VAL A 103 32.73 7.64 -15.98
CA VAL A 103 32.51 6.55 -15.03
C VAL A 103 32.33 5.21 -15.79
N PRO A 104 32.98 4.12 -15.35
CA PRO A 104 32.91 2.84 -16.04
C PRO A 104 31.47 2.30 -16.11
N LEU A 105 31.16 1.61 -17.21
CA LEU A 105 29.82 1.10 -17.53
C LEU A 105 29.22 0.25 -16.39
N GLN A 106 30.04 -0.60 -15.77
CA GLN A 106 29.64 -1.47 -14.67
C GLN A 106 29.11 -0.66 -13.49
N GLN A 107 29.77 0.46 -13.19
CA GLN A 107 29.36 1.34 -12.10
C GLN A 107 28.09 2.11 -12.47
N ARG A 108 27.93 2.56 -13.73
CA ARG A 108 26.69 3.20 -14.20
C ARG A 108 25.50 2.24 -14.17
N ILE A 109 25.69 0.97 -14.57
CA ILE A 109 24.69 -0.11 -14.45
C ILE A 109 24.29 -0.28 -12.97
N LEU A 110 25.27 -0.43 -12.08
CA LEU A 110 25.00 -0.59 -10.65
C LEU A 110 24.22 0.59 -10.07
N ILE A 111 24.65 1.82 -10.38
CA ILE A 111 23.98 3.02 -9.87
C ILE A 111 22.54 3.09 -10.40
N SER A 112 22.31 2.80 -11.68
CA SER A 112 20.95 2.78 -12.25
C SER A 112 20.03 1.80 -11.51
N TYR A 113 20.55 0.62 -11.18
CA TYR A 113 19.82 -0.38 -10.40
C TYR A 113 19.58 0.06 -8.96
N ILE A 114 20.55 0.72 -8.31
CA ILE A 114 20.37 1.27 -6.96
C ILE A 114 19.25 2.31 -6.96
N LEU A 115 19.28 3.28 -7.89
CA LEU A 115 18.24 4.32 -8.03
C LEU A 115 16.85 3.72 -8.25
N TYR A 116 16.77 2.64 -9.03
CA TYR A 116 15.54 1.85 -9.18
C TYR A 116 15.12 1.18 -7.86
N SER A 117 16.02 0.44 -7.23
CA SER A 117 15.76 -0.40 -6.05
C SER A 117 15.29 0.38 -4.83
N LEU A 118 15.66 1.67 -4.72
CA LEU A 118 15.21 2.56 -3.66
C LEU A 118 13.67 2.71 -3.62
N TYR A 119 12.99 2.46 -4.75
CA TYR A 119 11.55 2.59 -4.90
C TYR A 119 10.89 1.34 -5.51
N ALA A 120 11.60 0.22 -5.60
CA ALA A 120 11.11 -1.01 -6.26
C ALA A 120 9.81 -1.64 -5.69
N PRO A 121 9.40 -1.43 -4.42
CA PRO A 121 8.08 -1.87 -3.96
C PRO A 121 6.91 -1.18 -4.66
N HIS A 122 7.18 -0.15 -5.48
CA HIS A 122 6.19 0.64 -6.16
C HIS A 122 6.41 0.67 -7.69
N PRO A 123 5.36 0.94 -8.48
CA PRO A 123 5.50 1.08 -9.93
C PRO A 123 6.54 2.15 -10.31
N ILE A 124 7.30 1.90 -11.39
CA ILE A 124 8.34 2.82 -11.87
C ILE A 124 7.81 4.24 -12.15
N ALA A 125 6.51 4.37 -12.44
CA ALA A 125 5.82 5.64 -12.64
C ALA A 125 5.96 6.62 -11.46
N ILE A 126 6.07 6.12 -10.22
CA ILE A 126 6.21 6.97 -9.03
C ILE A 126 7.66 7.13 -8.55
N ASN A 127 8.63 6.52 -9.25
CA ASN A 127 10.03 6.65 -8.90
C ASN A 127 10.53 8.07 -9.25
N PRO A 128 11.05 8.86 -8.29
CA PRO A 128 11.48 10.24 -8.54
C PRO A 128 12.66 10.34 -9.51
N PHE A 129 13.38 9.24 -9.74
CA PHE A 129 14.49 9.17 -10.69
C PHE A 129 14.07 8.70 -12.09
N LYS A 130 12.78 8.37 -12.33
CA LYS A 130 12.28 7.90 -13.64
C LYS A 130 12.67 8.85 -14.77
N SER A 131 12.44 10.15 -14.60
CA SER A 131 12.73 11.15 -15.63
C SER A 131 14.21 11.21 -16.00
N VAL A 132 15.12 11.10 -15.02
CA VAL A 132 16.56 11.10 -15.26
C VAL A 132 17.01 9.80 -15.92
N LEU A 133 16.51 8.66 -15.46
CA LEU A 133 16.76 7.34 -16.08
C LEU A 133 16.30 7.33 -17.54
N LEU A 134 15.10 7.85 -17.82
CA LEU A 134 14.54 7.95 -19.18
C LEU A 134 15.36 8.89 -20.07
N SER A 135 15.69 10.09 -19.59
CA SER A 135 16.52 11.03 -20.36
C SER A 135 17.90 10.46 -20.67
N THR A 136 18.46 9.65 -19.77
CA THR A 136 19.74 8.97 -19.96
C THR A 136 19.61 7.81 -20.95
N PHE A 137 18.51 7.05 -20.87
CA PHE A 137 18.19 6.01 -21.85
C PHE A 137 18.15 6.57 -23.27
N VAL A 138 17.40 7.64 -23.52
CA VAL A 138 17.29 8.26 -24.85
C VAL A 138 18.68 8.70 -25.35
N LYS A 139 19.44 9.42 -24.51
CA LYS A 139 20.78 9.90 -24.86
C LYS A 139 21.75 8.76 -25.20
N GLU A 140 21.78 7.71 -24.39
CA GLU A 140 22.71 6.58 -24.60
C GLU A 140 22.27 5.67 -25.76
N LYS A 141 20.96 5.53 -25.98
CA LYS A 141 20.38 4.84 -27.15
C LYS A 141 20.81 5.54 -28.44
N ASP A 142 20.67 6.86 -28.52
CA ASP A 142 21.06 7.63 -29.71
C ASP A 142 22.56 7.53 -29.99
N LYS A 143 23.39 7.54 -28.94
CA LYS A 143 24.84 7.30 -29.06
C LYS A 143 25.14 5.90 -29.61
N ALA A 144 24.50 4.86 -29.07
CA ALA A 144 24.72 3.47 -29.50
C ALA A 144 24.31 3.26 -30.97
N VAL A 145 23.18 3.86 -31.39
CA VAL A 145 22.73 3.84 -32.79
C VAL A 145 23.72 4.59 -33.69
N ALA A 146 24.16 5.78 -33.30
CA ALA A 146 25.13 6.57 -34.07
C ALA A 146 26.47 5.85 -34.25
N SER A 147 26.96 5.19 -33.19
CA SER A 147 28.19 4.38 -33.26
C SER A 147 28.08 3.22 -34.25
N THR A 148 26.89 2.61 -34.36
CA THR A 148 26.63 1.52 -35.31
C THR A 148 26.61 2.04 -36.75
N VAL A 149 26.01 3.21 -36.99
CA VAL A 149 25.97 3.85 -38.31
C VAL A 149 27.35 4.29 -38.78
N ASN A 150 28.17 4.83 -37.88
CA ASN A 150 29.51 5.33 -38.21
C ASN A 150 30.55 4.22 -38.45
N ASN A 151 30.25 2.97 -38.08
CA ASN A 151 31.13 1.83 -38.32
C ASN A 151 30.42 0.71 -39.11
N PRO A 152 30.14 0.93 -40.42
CA PRO A 152 29.37 0.00 -41.25
C PRO A 152 30.05 -1.36 -41.49
N SER A 153 31.33 -1.50 -41.11
CA SER A 153 32.05 -2.79 -41.17
C SER A 153 31.48 -3.84 -40.20
N ALA A 154 30.70 -3.43 -39.19
CA ALA A 154 30.08 -4.32 -38.20
C ALA A 154 28.79 -5.03 -38.69
N THR A 155 28.23 -4.63 -39.85
CA THR A 155 26.94 -5.14 -40.33
C THR A 155 27.07 -6.37 -41.25
N SER A 156 28.29 -6.72 -41.64
CA SER A 156 28.56 -7.79 -42.63
C SER A 156 28.86 -9.14 -41.96
N GLY A 157 27.85 -9.78 -41.38
CA GLY A 157 27.70 -11.24 -41.22
C GLY A 157 28.74 -12.08 -40.44
N VAL A 158 29.94 -11.59 -40.15
CA VAL A 158 31.01 -12.37 -39.50
C VAL A 158 31.68 -11.52 -38.42
N GLY A 159 31.07 -11.52 -37.23
CA GLY A 159 31.61 -10.87 -36.03
C GLY A 159 30.98 -9.51 -35.71
N TYR A 160 29.69 -9.48 -35.35
CA TYR A 160 29.09 -8.30 -34.73
C TYR A 160 29.84 -7.98 -33.44
N GLN A 161 30.52 -6.83 -33.41
CA GLN A 161 31.08 -6.26 -32.18
C GLN A 161 29.99 -5.37 -31.57
N PRO A 162 29.39 -5.76 -30.44
CA PRO A 162 28.41 -4.92 -29.76
C PRO A 162 29.08 -3.61 -29.34
N SER A 163 28.36 -2.50 -29.47
CA SER A 163 28.86 -1.22 -28.95
C SER A 163 28.95 -1.31 -27.43
N ASP A 164 30.00 -0.74 -26.82
CA ASP A 164 30.20 -0.83 -25.36
C ASP A 164 29.00 -0.30 -24.53
N ASN A 165 28.13 0.53 -25.12
CA ASN A 165 26.97 1.12 -24.45
C ASN A 165 25.64 0.37 -24.67
N GLU A 166 25.58 -0.61 -25.57
CA GLU A 166 24.34 -1.32 -25.91
C GLU A 166 23.71 -2.01 -24.67
N GLN A 167 24.55 -2.58 -23.83
CA GLN A 167 24.19 -3.34 -22.64
C GLN A 167 23.61 -2.43 -21.57
N PHE A 168 24.14 -1.21 -21.46
CA PHE A 168 23.61 -0.22 -20.53
C PHE A 168 22.26 0.32 -20.99
N VAL A 169 22.08 0.54 -22.30
CA VAL A 169 20.78 0.93 -22.87
C VAL A 169 19.73 -0.16 -22.60
N TRP A 170 20.09 -1.44 -22.74
CA TRP A 170 19.22 -2.57 -22.42
C TRP A 170 18.83 -2.61 -20.94
N VAL A 171 19.80 -2.42 -20.02
CA VAL A 171 19.54 -2.34 -18.57
C VAL A 171 18.55 -1.22 -18.24
N LEU A 172 18.77 -0.01 -18.78
CA LEU A 172 17.88 1.13 -18.55
C LEU A 172 16.47 0.86 -19.09
N TRP A 173 16.35 0.25 -20.27
CA TRP A 173 15.05 -0.14 -20.83
C TRP A 173 14.31 -1.14 -19.94
N LYS A 174 15.01 -2.17 -19.43
CA LYS A 174 14.43 -3.16 -18.51
C LYS A 174 13.92 -2.50 -17.22
N ILE A 175 14.71 -1.61 -16.63
CA ILE A 175 14.30 -0.85 -15.44
C ILE A 175 13.06 0.01 -15.73
N LEU A 176 13.07 0.73 -16.86
CA LEU A 176 11.98 1.65 -17.24
C LEU A 176 10.68 0.92 -17.59
N ARG A 177 10.74 -0.34 -18.03
CA ARG A 177 9.57 -1.20 -18.22
C ARG A 177 9.01 -1.82 -16.94
N GLY A 178 9.69 -1.66 -15.80
CA GLY A 178 9.28 -2.26 -14.53
C GLY A 178 9.89 -3.65 -14.29
N ASP A 179 10.59 -4.23 -15.26
CA ASP A 179 11.27 -5.53 -15.18
C ASP A 179 12.64 -5.42 -14.47
N GLY A 180 12.85 -4.40 -13.64
CA GLY A 180 14.13 -4.18 -12.97
C GLY A 180 14.51 -5.33 -12.04
N SER A 181 13.55 -6.10 -11.52
CA SER A 181 13.79 -7.29 -10.69
C SER A 181 14.64 -8.35 -11.38
N ASP A 182 14.50 -8.50 -12.70
CA ASP A 182 15.25 -9.49 -13.51
C ASP A 182 16.76 -9.22 -13.47
N ILE A 183 17.16 -7.98 -13.23
CA ILE A 183 18.56 -7.54 -13.21
C ILE A 183 19.24 -7.89 -11.88
N GLY A 184 18.46 -8.03 -10.81
CA GLY A 184 18.97 -8.19 -9.43
C GLY A 184 19.98 -9.32 -9.23
N PRO A 185 19.74 -10.54 -9.75
CA PRO A 185 20.65 -11.68 -9.57
C PRO A 185 22.00 -11.54 -10.30
N PHE A 186 22.10 -10.66 -11.30
CA PHE A 186 23.29 -10.53 -12.13
C PHE A 186 24.27 -9.50 -11.56
N THR A 187 25.57 -9.70 -11.79
CA THR A 187 26.59 -8.72 -11.42
C THR A 187 26.70 -7.64 -12.51
N PRO A 188 27.01 -6.38 -12.15
CA PRO A 188 27.19 -5.31 -13.13
C PRO A 188 28.28 -5.63 -14.17
N SER A 189 29.32 -6.35 -13.77
CA SER A 189 30.39 -6.81 -14.67
C SER A 189 29.91 -7.84 -15.69
N ASN A 190 29.03 -8.77 -15.28
CA ASN A 190 28.46 -9.75 -16.19
C ASN A 190 27.49 -9.09 -17.17
N LEU A 191 26.65 -8.16 -16.69
CA LEU A 191 25.72 -7.40 -17.51
C LEU A 191 26.44 -6.56 -18.57
N ALA A 192 27.53 -5.90 -18.19
CA ALA A 192 28.35 -5.12 -19.12
C ALA A 192 29.00 -5.96 -20.24
N ARG A 193 29.21 -7.26 -20.02
CA ARG A 193 29.87 -8.16 -20.98
C ARG A 193 28.92 -9.09 -21.72
N SER A 194 27.70 -9.26 -21.22
CA SER A 194 26.72 -10.17 -21.79
C SER A 194 26.26 -9.64 -23.16
N PRO A 195 26.36 -10.42 -24.25
CA PRO A 195 25.88 -9.98 -25.54
C PRO A 195 24.35 -9.78 -25.48
N VAL A 196 23.87 -8.63 -25.94
CA VAL A 196 22.44 -8.35 -26.04
C VAL A 196 21.89 -9.11 -27.27
N PRO A 197 20.78 -9.86 -27.12
CA PRO A 197 20.16 -10.54 -28.25
C PRO A 197 19.80 -9.54 -29.38
N PRO A 198 19.90 -9.91 -30.67
CA PRO A 198 19.66 -8.99 -31.78
C PRO A 198 18.29 -8.27 -31.74
N LYS A 199 17.26 -8.93 -31.18
CA LYS A 199 15.90 -8.36 -31.01
C LYS A 199 15.82 -7.26 -29.95
N LEU A 200 16.82 -7.18 -29.07
CA LEU A 200 16.89 -6.25 -27.95
C LEU A 200 17.93 -5.14 -28.19
N ARG A 201 18.38 -4.98 -29.44
CA ARG A 201 19.30 -3.92 -29.83
C ARG A 201 18.66 -2.54 -29.61
N PRO A 202 19.47 -1.51 -29.29
CA PRO A 202 19.01 -0.12 -29.08
C PRO A 202 18.08 0.44 -30.17
N GLU A 203 18.27 -0.02 -31.41
CA GLU A 203 17.47 0.33 -32.58
C GLU A 203 15.98 -0.06 -32.42
N TYR A 204 15.72 -1.21 -31.80
CA TYR A 204 14.39 -1.78 -31.62
C TYR A 204 13.78 -1.49 -30.24
N LEU A 205 14.58 -0.99 -29.30
CA LEU A 205 14.10 -0.62 -27.97
C LEU A 205 13.29 0.68 -28.05
N THR A 206 12.00 0.56 -27.79
CA THR A 206 11.05 1.66 -27.61
C THR A 206 10.45 1.57 -26.21
N ILE A 207 10.17 2.72 -25.62
CA ILE A 207 9.43 2.83 -24.37
C ILE A 207 8.10 3.47 -24.74
N ASP A 208 7.01 2.77 -24.50
CA ASP A 208 5.66 3.25 -24.74
C ASP A 208 5.32 4.29 -23.65
N ASP A 209 5.91 5.47 -23.75
CA ASP A 209 5.73 6.55 -22.76
C ASP A 209 4.43 7.37 -23.00
N GLU A 210 3.67 7.07 -24.06
CA GLU A 210 2.43 7.78 -24.43
C GLU A 210 1.35 7.71 -23.33
N ASP A 211 1.33 6.68 -22.48
CA ASP A 211 0.37 6.59 -21.37
C ASP A 211 0.80 7.39 -20.11
N SER A 212 2.02 7.97 -20.08
CA SER A 212 2.54 8.65 -18.88
C SER A 212 3.01 10.10 -19.09
N LEU A 213 2.99 10.60 -20.33
CA LEU A 213 3.21 12.00 -20.67
C LEU A 213 1.89 12.71 -21.02
N VAL A 214 0.84 12.50 -20.22
CA VAL A 214 -0.13 13.60 -20.03
C VAL A 214 0.65 14.72 -19.39
N LYS A 215 1.15 15.65 -20.21
CA LYS A 215 1.85 16.86 -19.80
C LYS A 215 0.95 17.56 -18.79
N PHE A 216 1.20 17.36 -17.51
CA PHE A 216 0.54 18.09 -16.43
C PHE A 216 1.02 19.53 -16.54
N ASP A 217 0.28 20.31 -17.31
CA ASP A 217 0.44 21.75 -17.44
C ASP A 217 -0.61 22.40 -16.53
N PRO A 218 -0.29 22.66 -15.25
CA PRO A 218 -1.25 23.23 -14.31
C PRO A 218 -1.68 24.67 -14.66
N PHE A 219 -1.10 25.27 -15.71
CA PHE A 219 -1.41 26.63 -16.16
C PHE A 219 -1.57 26.72 -17.70
N GLY A 220 -1.74 25.61 -18.39
CA GLY A 220 -1.86 25.57 -19.84
C GLY A 220 -3.25 25.97 -20.30
N ASP A 221 -3.47 27.25 -20.57
CA ASP A 221 -4.56 27.74 -21.44
C ASP A 221 -4.33 27.18 -22.86
N SER A 222 -4.67 25.91 -23.10
CA SER A 222 -4.74 25.37 -24.45
C SER A 222 -6.08 25.76 -25.08
N PRO A 223 -6.08 26.59 -26.14
CA PRO A 223 -7.30 26.95 -26.84
C PRO A 223 -7.93 25.72 -27.49
N ALA A 224 -9.27 25.70 -27.46
CA ALA A 224 -10.11 24.61 -27.94
C ALA A 224 -9.68 24.04 -29.32
N PRO A 225 -9.80 22.72 -29.52
CA PRO A 225 -9.49 22.11 -30.80
C PRO A 225 -10.49 22.60 -31.86
N THR A 226 -9.98 23.37 -32.81
CA THR A 226 -10.70 23.72 -34.04
C THR A 226 -10.98 22.44 -34.83
N PRO A 227 -12.23 22.23 -35.32
CA PRO A 227 -12.54 21.07 -36.15
C PRO A 227 -11.77 21.16 -37.47
N ALA A 228 -11.09 20.06 -37.80
CA ALA A 228 -10.29 19.92 -39.01
C ALA A 228 -11.17 20.08 -40.27
N PRO A 229 -10.74 20.86 -41.29
CA PRO A 229 -11.37 20.84 -42.59
C PRO A 229 -10.94 19.57 -43.36
N ASP A 230 -11.96 18.89 -43.88
CA ASP A 230 -11.87 17.76 -44.80
C ASP A 230 -11.00 18.12 -46.02
N ARG A 231 -9.85 17.46 -46.14
CA ARG A 231 -8.86 17.67 -47.20
C ARG A 231 -8.79 16.45 -48.11
N SER A 232 -9.85 16.27 -48.90
CA SER A 232 -9.87 15.36 -50.04
C SER A 232 -9.95 16.14 -51.35
N LYS A 233 -8.78 16.42 -51.97
CA LYS A 233 -8.53 16.39 -53.44
C LYS A 233 -7.27 17.20 -53.82
N ARG A 234 -6.20 16.48 -54.18
CA ARG A 234 -5.12 16.94 -55.07
C ARG A 234 -5.52 16.57 -56.50
N THR A 235 -5.81 17.55 -57.36
CA THR A 235 -4.93 18.08 -58.42
C THR A 235 -4.55 17.08 -59.51
N SER A 236 -5.15 17.23 -60.69
CA SER A 236 -4.45 17.09 -61.97
C SER A 236 -4.99 18.11 -62.97
N SER A 237 -4.03 18.73 -63.66
CA SER A 237 -4.06 19.84 -64.62
C SER A 237 -4.82 19.60 -65.92
N HIS A 238 -5.51 20.62 -66.45
CA HIS A 238 -5.15 21.29 -67.72
C HIS A 238 -6.07 22.51 -68.04
N PRO A 239 -5.61 23.44 -68.90
CA PRO A 239 -6.18 24.78 -69.06
C PRO A 239 -7.11 24.93 -70.26
N SER A 240 -7.78 26.10 -70.27
CA SER A 240 -8.43 26.80 -71.40
C SER A 240 -9.96 26.73 -71.38
N THR A 241 -10.60 27.89 -71.19
CA THR A 241 -11.33 28.61 -72.26
C THR A 241 -12.32 29.60 -71.64
N ILE A 242 -12.30 30.79 -72.23
CA ILE A 242 -13.11 31.99 -71.98
C ILE A 242 -14.60 31.70 -72.12
N GLN A 243 -15.43 32.17 -71.17
CA GLN A 243 -16.66 32.91 -71.48
C GLN A 243 -17.30 33.56 -70.24
N PRO A 244 -17.81 34.81 -70.36
CA PRO A 244 -18.60 35.48 -69.33
C PRO A 244 -20.10 35.31 -69.60
N THR A 245 -20.93 35.25 -68.56
CA THR A 245 -22.31 35.78 -68.57
C THR A 245 -22.95 35.77 -67.17
N PRO A 246 -24.01 36.58 -66.95
CA PRO A 246 -24.32 37.20 -65.67
C PRO A 246 -25.64 36.71 -65.04
N SER A 247 -25.89 37.19 -63.81
CA SER A 247 -27.22 37.45 -63.22
C SER A 247 -28.08 36.28 -62.75
N SER A 248 -28.32 36.23 -61.43
CA SER A 248 -29.61 35.99 -60.72
C SER A 248 -29.26 35.65 -59.26
N ASP A 249 -29.44 36.49 -58.25
CA ASP A 249 -30.64 37.20 -57.81
C ASP A 249 -31.81 36.25 -57.52
N LEU A 250 -31.70 35.49 -56.43
CA LEU A 250 -32.85 34.98 -55.68
C LEU A 250 -32.57 35.06 -54.17
N LYS A 251 -33.24 36.06 -53.58
CA LYS A 251 -33.68 36.08 -52.19
C LYS A 251 -34.40 34.77 -51.88
N GLU A 252 -33.99 34.08 -50.83
CA GLU A 252 -34.90 33.23 -50.08
C GLU A 252 -34.84 33.61 -48.60
N LYS A 253 -35.96 34.20 -48.19
CA LYS A 253 -36.27 34.78 -46.90
C LYS A 253 -37.16 33.77 -46.19
N ASN A 254 -36.99 33.67 -44.87
CA ASN A 254 -37.93 33.09 -43.90
C ASN A 254 -37.94 31.57 -43.72
N LYS A 255 -37.19 31.10 -42.72
CA LYS A 255 -37.78 30.30 -41.64
C LYS A 255 -36.99 30.52 -40.35
N GLU A 256 -37.38 31.54 -39.59
CA GLU A 256 -37.04 31.68 -38.18
C GLU A 256 -37.75 30.55 -37.41
N GLU A 257 -37.11 29.39 -37.32
CA GLU A 257 -37.37 28.44 -36.24
C GLU A 257 -36.44 28.82 -35.09
N ALA A 258 -37.03 29.29 -34.00
CA ALA A 258 -36.35 29.78 -32.81
C ALA A 258 -35.30 28.77 -32.28
N PRO A 259 -33.99 29.06 -32.37
CA PRO A 259 -32.94 28.20 -31.87
C PRO A 259 -32.53 28.73 -30.49
N GLY A 260 -33.24 28.35 -29.42
CA GLY A 260 -33.03 29.00 -28.13
C GLY A 260 -33.06 28.15 -26.88
N VAL A 261 -33.82 27.05 -26.84
CA VAL A 261 -34.17 26.42 -25.54
C VAL A 261 -33.43 25.10 -25.28
N THR A 262 -33.02 24.36 -26.31
CA THR A 262 -32.36 23.05 -26.13
C THR A 262 -30.89 23.13 -25.70
N SER A 263 -30.20 24.26 -25.91
CA SER A 263 -28.78 24.42 -25.58
C SER A 263 -28.51 24.56 -24.07
N TYR A 264 -29.43 25.16 -23.32
CA TYR A 264 -29.24 25.41 -21.89
C TYR A 264 -29.34 24.13 -21.04
N LEU A 265 -30.26 23.21 -21.38
CA LEU A 265 -30.40 21.94 -20.66
C LEU A 265 -29.17 21.03 -20.81
N SER A 266 -28.51 21.06 -21.97
CA SER A 266 -27.29 20.27 -22.19
C SER A 266 -26.11 20.80 -21.36
N ARG A 267 -26.03 22.11 -21.15
CA ARG A 267 -24.95 22.76 -20.39
C ARG A 267 -25.09 22.52 -18.88
N GLU A 268 -26.32 22.53 -18.35
CA GLU A 268 -26.55 22.23 -16.92
C GLU A 268 -26.19 20.78 -16.58
N GLN A 269 -26.48 19.83 -17.48
CA GLN A 269 -26.10 18.43 -17.31
C GLN A 269 -24.58 18.23 -17.32
N GLU A 270 -23.86 18.95 -18.18
CA GLU A 270 -22.40 18.89 -18.24
C GLU A 270 -21.76 19.44 -16.96
N ILE A 271 -22.26 20.57 -16.45
CA ILE A 271 -21.80 21.15 -15.17
C ILE A 271 -22.04 20.19 -14.01
N GLU A 272 -23.20 19.52 -13.96
CA GLU A 272 -23.48 18.55 -12.88
C GLU A 272 -22.59 17.31 -12.98
N LYS A 273 -22.33 16.82 -14.20
CA LYS A 273 -21.40 15.73 -14.46
C LYS A 273 -19.97 16.08 -14.06
N ASP A 274 -19.52 17.29 -14.35
CA ASP A 274 -18.19 17.76 -13.94
C ASP A 274 -18.07 17.88 -12.42
N LYS A 275 -19.13 18.35 -11.73
CA LYS A 275 -19.19 18.34 -10.27
C LYS A 275 -19.20 16.93 -9.69
N GLU A 276 -19.88 15.97 -10.33
CA GLU A 276 -19.84 14.56 -9.92
C GLU A 276 -18.44 13.96 -10.11
N ASN A 277 -17.80 14.22 -11.26
CA ASN A 277 -16.43 13.78 -11.54
C ASN A 277 -15.43 14.37 -10.55
N GLN A 278 -15.58 15.65 -10.20
CA GLN A 278 -14.74 16.31 -9.20
C GLN A 278 -14.92 15.67 -7.82
N ARG A 279 -16.18 15.42 -7.40
CA ARG A 279 -16.49 14.70 -6.15
C ARG A 279 -15.88 13.30 -6.15
N MET A 280 -15.90 12.61 -7.29
CA MET A 280 -15.30 11.29 -7.45
C MET A 280 -13.78 11.32 -7.33
N ALA A 281 -13.11 12.27 -8.00
CA ALA A 281 -11.67 12.45 -7.93
C ALA A 281 -11.21 12.82 -6.51
N ASP A 282 -11.93 13.71 -5.83
CA ASP A 282 -11.64 14.10 -4.45
C ASP A 282 -11.86 12.93 -3.48
N GLY A 283 -12.93 12.16 -3.68
CA GLY A 283 -13.19 10.94 -2.92
C GLY A 283 -12.09 9.90 -3.10
N MET A 284 -11.64 9.67 -4.34
CA MET A 284 -10.54 8.77 -4.67
C MET A 284 -9.22 9.20 -4.02
N ARG A 285 -8.91 10.51 -4.07
CA ARG A 285 -7.72 11.08 -3.44
C ARG A 285 -7.72 10.88 -1.92
N LEU A 286 -8.85 11.12 -1.26
CA LEU A 286 -8.98 10.94 0.19
C LEU A 286 -8.87 9.47 0.60
N LEU A 287 -9.44 8.57 -0.20
CA LEU A 287 -9.36 7.13 0.01
C LEU A 287 -7.90 6.65 -0.04
N LEU A 288 -7.14 7.05 -1.06
CA LEU A 288 -5.72 6.72 -1.17
C LEU A 288 -4.88 7.37 -0.07
N ALA A 289 -5.16 8.63 0.29
CA ALA A 289 -4.47 9.28 1.40
C ALA A 289 -4.69 8.58 2.74
N SER A 290 -5.86 7.94 2.93
CA SER A 290 -6.20 7.23 4.16
C SER A 290 -5.37 5.95 4.38
N ARG A 291 -4.77 5.41 3.31
CA ARG A 291 -3.82 4.29 3.40
C ARG A 291 -2.52 4.72 4.08
N ASP A 292 -1.99 5.87 3.67
CA ASP A 292 -0.63 6.28 4.02
C ASP A 292 -0.57 7.09 5.33
N ARG A 293 -1.68 7.73 5.72
CA ARG A 293 -1.74 8.54 6.94
C ARG A 293 -3.13 8.58 7.58
N VAL A 294 -3.17 8.99 8.84
CA VAL A 294 -4.41 9.38 9.51
C VAL A 294 -4.99 10.61 8.80
N LEU A 295 -6.26 10.52 8.41
CA LEU A 295 -6.97 11.66 7.84
C LEU A 295 -7.21 12.72 8.92
N THR A 296 -7.07 13.98 8.53
CA THR A 296 -7.35 15.13 9.41
C THR A 296 -8.84 15.19 9.78
N LEU A 297 -9.18 15.87 10.87
CA LEU A 297 -10.59 15.99 11.29
C LEU A 297 -11.48 16.65 10.22
N SER A 298 -10.96 17.57 9.42
CA SER A 298 -11.68 18.16 8.28
C SER A 298 -11.96 17.13 7.19
N GLU A 299 -10.98 16.29 6.86
CA GLU A 299 -11.15 15.18 5.91
C GLU A 299 -12.12 14.12 6.44
N GLN A 300 -12.01 13.75 7.72
CA GLN A 300 -12.94 12.83 8.37
C GLN A 300 -14.36 13.41 8.50
N ARG A 301 -14.51 14.74 8.65
CA ARG A 301 -15.82 15.41 8.65
C ARG A 301 -16.43 15.47 7.26
N ALA A 302 -15.63 15.78 6.25
CA ALA A 302 -16.03 15.67 4.84
C ALA A 302 -16.51 14.25 4.51
N TRP A 303 -16.03 13.25 5.25
CA TRP A 303 -16.47 11.88 5.16
C TRP A 303 -17.75 11.57 5.98
N LYS A 304 -17.85 12.02 7.24
CA LYS A 304 -18.89 11.58 8.20
C LYS A 304 -20.22 12.34 8.10
N TYR A 305 -20.29 13.50 7.45
CA TYR A 305 -21.45 14.39 7.58
C TYR A 305 -22.70 13.86 6.86
N GLU A 306 -23.46 13.03 7.58
CA GLU A 306 -24.79 12.56 7.23
C GLU A 306 -25.80 13.29 8.13
N ARG A 307 -26.18 14.55 7.82
CA ARG A 307 -27.46 15.08 8.34
C ARG A 307 -28.02 16.36 7.72
N LYS A 308 -29.32 16.22 7.43
CA LYS A 308 -30.46 17.14 7.57
C LYS A 308 -30.52 18.37 6.65
N ALA A 309 -31.01 18.05 5.45
CA ALA A 309 -32.29 18.50 4.92
C ALA A 309 -32.50 19.95 4.48
N ASN A 310 -31.59 20.92 4.57
CA ASN A 310 -31.86 22.23 3.92
C ASN A 310 -30.69 23.17 3.60
N ASP A 311 -29.41 22.80 3.75
CA ASP A 311 -28.32 23.67 3.27
C ASP A 311 -27.19 22.82 2.67
N ASP A 312 -26.69 23.28 1.53
CA ASP A 312 -25.77 22.66 0.56
C ASP A 312 -24.35 22.36 1.12
N ALA A 313 -24.25 21.63 2.22
CA ALA A 313 -22.98 21.15 2.77
C ALA A 313 -22.68 19.72 2.30
N LEU A 314 -21.68 19.63 1.41
CA LEU A 314 -21.15 18.46 0.70
C LEU A 314 -21.20 17.12 1.48
N GLN A 315 -22.09 16.24 1.04
CA GLN A 315 -21.98 14.79 1.22
C GLN A 315 -21.04 14.24 0.14
N ILE A 316 -19.76 14.02 0.45
CA ILE A 316 -18.82 13.56 -0.58
C ILE A 316 -18.74 12.04 -0.58
N LEU A 317 -18.41 11.39 0.54
CA LEU A 317 -17.79 10.06 0.44
C LEU A 317 -18.66 8.84 0.74
N THR A 318 -19.52 8.82 1.76
CA THR A 318 -20.36 7.65 2.07
C THR A 318 -21.15 7.11 0.85
N PRO A 319 -21.87 7.94 0.06
CA PRO A 319 -22.56 7.44 -1.13
C PRO A 319 -21.61 7.08 -2.29
N LEU A 320 -20.36 7.55 -2.26
CA LEU A 320 -19.35 7.22 -3.27
C LEU A 320 -18.59 5.93 -2.96
N ILE A 321 -18.60 5.43 -1.72
CA ILE A 321 -17.89 4.18 -1.37
C ILE A 321 -18.32 3.00 -2.26
N PRO A 322 -19.62 2.74 -2.51
CA PRO A 322 -20.02 1.70 -3.44
C PRO A 322 -19.46 1.91 -4.85
N LYS A 323 -19.39 3.16 -5.33
CA LYS A 323 -18.82 3.50 -6.65
C LYS A 323 -17.29 3.31 -6.69
N LEU A 324 -16.58 3.67 -5.61
CA LEU A 324 -15.11 3.53 -5.47
C LEU A 324 -14.64 2.08 -5.28
N THR A 325 -15.51 1.25 -4.73
CA THR A 325 -15.26 -0.19 -4.50
C THR A 325 -15.85 -1.07 -5.59
N ALA A 326 -16.61 -0.50 -6.53
CA ALA A 326 -17.09 -1.22 -7.71
C ALA A 326 -15.90 -1.58 -8.63
N PRO A 327 -15.96 -2.72 -9.32
CA PRO A 327 -14.93 -3.11 -10.29
C PRO A 327 -14.80 -2.10 -11.45
N PRO A 328 -13.58 -1.66 -11.82
CA PRO A 328 -12.29 -1.96 -11.17
C PRO A 328 -12.11 -1.17 -9.86
N ALA A 329 -11.97 -1.89 -8.75
CA ALA A 329 -11.82 -1.25 -7.44
C ALA A 329 -10.52 -0.46 -7.38
N VAL A 330 -10.60 0.79 -6.90
CA VAL A 330 -9.40 1.64 -6.69
C VAL A 330 -8.51 1.05 -5.60
N ILE A 331 -9.13 0.40 -4.60
CA ILE A 331 -8.45 -0.17 -3.44
C ILE A 331 -8.03 -1.62 -3.71
N THR A 332 -6.75 -1.90 -3.56
CA THR A 332 -6.19 -3.25 -3.60
C THR A 332 -6.11 -3.85 -2.20
N SER A 333 -5.90 -5.17 -2.09
CA SER A 333 -5.73 -5.84 -0.80
C SER A 333 -4.56 -5.26 0.00
N ILE A 334 -3.49 -4.85 -0.68
CA ILE A 334 -2.28 -4.24 -0.08
C ILE A 334 -2.60 -2.94 0.66
N ASP A 335 -3.60 -2.19 0.18
CA ASP A 335 -3.95 -0.89 0.76
C ASP A 335 -4.72 -1.01 2.08
N LEU A 336 -5.41 -2.13 2.30
CA LEU A 336 -6.27 -2.32 3.48
C LEU A 336 -5.50 -2.26 4.80
N GLY A 337 -4.28 -2.81 4.86
CA GLY A 337 -3.49 -2.82 6.10
C GLY A 337 -3.24 -1.41 6.64
N GLY A 338 -2.76 -0.50 5.79
CA GLY A 338 -2.50 0.89 6.15
C GLY A 338 -3.80 1.67 6.44
N MET A 339 -4.86 1.41 5.68
CA MET A 339 -6.17 2.02 5.94
C MET A 339 -6.74 1.61 7.30
N ILE A 340 -6.59 0.34 7.70
CA ILE A 340 -7.09 -0.18 8.97
C ILE A 340 -6.30 0.41 10.14
N SER A 341 -4.97 0.47 10.04
CA SER A 341 -4.13 1.03 11.10
C SER A 341 -4.37 2.53 11.31
N ASN A 342 -4.57 3.27 10.22
CA ASN A 342 -4.65 4.73 10.25
C ASN A 342 -6.09 5.26 10.42
N ASN A 343 -7.08 4.59 9.82
CA ASN A 343 -8.45 5.10 9.69
C ASN A 343 -9.49 3.95 9.77
N SER A 344 -9.55 3.22 10.88
CA SER A 344 -10.40 2.02 11.05
C SER A 344 -11.88 2.21 10.69
N ALA A 345 -12.46 3.38 10.97
CA ALA A 345 -13.85 3.67 10.63
C ALA A 345 -14.09 3.71 9.12
N LEU A 346 -13.12 4.21 8.36
CA LEU A 346 -13.18 4.29 6.91
C LEU A 346 -12.83 2.95 6.28
N ALA A 347 -11.84 2.26 6.84
CA ALA A 347 -11.50 0.90 6.42
C ALA A 347 -12.70 -0.06 6.53
N TYR A 348 -13.52 0.07 7.58
CA TYR A 348 -14.76 -0.70 7.70
C TYR A 348 -15.69 -0.49 6.50
N LEU A 349 -16.00 0.76 6.11
CA LEU A 349 -16.86 1.01 4.96
C LEU A 349 -16.24 0.50 3.65
N ALA A 350 -14.93 0.67 3.49
CA ALA A 350 -14.21 0.17 2.32
C ALA A 350 -14.29 -1.36 2.22
N VAL A 351 -14.03 -2.08 3.31
CA VAL A 351 -14.13 -3.55 3.37
C VAL A 351 -15.56 -3.99 3.07
N VAL A 352 -16.57 -3.36 3.67
CA VAL A 352 -17.98 -3.69 3.39
C VAL A 352 -18.32 -3.49 1.91
N GLY A 353 -17.89 -2.38 1.32
CA GLY A 353 -18.09 -2.10 -0.11
C GLY A 353 -17.37 -3.11 -1.00
N LEU A 354 -16.11 -3.44 -0.69
CA LEU A 354 -15.32 -4.43 -1.44
C LEU A 354 -15.92 -5.84 -1.36
N LEU A 355 -16.37 -6.27 -0.18
CA LEU A 355 -17.00 -7.58 0.00
C LEU A 355 -18.37 -7.64 -0.68
N SER A 356 -19.16 -6.56 -0.64
CA SER A 356 -20.50 -6.51 -1.23
C SER A 356 -20.48 -6.39 -2.76
N ASN A 357 -19.48 -5.69 -3.31
CA ASN A 357 -19.32 -5.47 -4.76
C ASN A 357 -18.33 -6.43 -5.42
N ALA A 358 -17.77 -7.38 -4.67
CA ALA A 358 -16.85 -8.36 -5.23
C ALA A 358 -17.54 -9.08 -6.38
N PRO A 359 -16.94 -9.11 -7.58
CA PRO A 359 -17.53 -9.81 -8.70
C PRO A 359 -17.63 -11.28 -8.31
N THR A 360 -18.86 -11.78 -8.15
CA THR A 360 -19.10 -13.22 -8.07
C THR A 360 -18.70 -13.74 -9.43
N SER A 361 -17.50 -14.31 -9.53
CA SER A 361 -17.06 -14.96 -10.74
C SER A 361 -18.07 -16.06 -11.02
N SER A 362 -19.02 -15.78 -11.91
CA SER A 362 -19.92 -16.81 -12.43
C SER A 362 -19.02 -17.96 -12.87
N PRO A 363 -19.30 -19.20 -12.42
CA PRO A 363 -18.46 -20.35 -12.75
C PRO A 363 -18.25 -20.33 -14.27
N PRO A 364 -17.00 -20.37 -14.74
CA PRO A 364 -16.71 -20.30 -16.17
C PRO A 364 -17.58 -21.36 -16.82
N SER A 365 -18.53 -20.90 -17.63
CA SER A 365 -19.37 -21.78 -18.43
C SER A 365 -18.41 -22.58 -19.28
N ILE A 366 -18.16 -23.82 -18.87
CA ILE A 366 -17.24 -24.74 -19.54
C ILE A 366 -17.67 -24.74 -21.00
N PRO A 367 -16.89 -24.17 -21.93
CA PRO A 367 -17.24 -24.27 -23.33
C PRO A 367 -17.30 -25.77 -23.64
N PRO A 368 -18.38 -26.29 -24.25
CA PRO A 368 -18.59 -27.73 -24.45
C PRO A 368 -17.52 -28.43 -25.33
N ASN A 369 -16.53 -27.68 -25.83
CA ASN A 369 -15.42 -28.21 -26.61
C ASN A 369 -14.13 -28.15 -25.77
N GLY A 370 -13.77 -29.29 -25.16
CA GLY A 370 -12.70 -29.47 -24.18
C GLY A 370 -11.25 -29.34 -24.70
N GLN A 371 -10.90 -28.19 -25.28
CA GLN A 371 -9.50 -27.83 -25.61
C GLN A 371 -9.25 -26.34 -25.32
N GLY A 372 -9.14 -26.00 -24.04
CA GLY A 372 -8.69 -24.68 -23.60
C GLY A 372 -7.71 -24.84 -22.44
N ASN A 373 -6.53 -24.23 -22.56
CA ASN A 373 -5.46 -24.26 -21.55
C ASN A 373 -6.00 -23.90 -20.15
N PRO A 374 -5.74 -24.73 -19.11
CA PRO A 374 -6.20 -24.47 -17.73
C PRO A 374 -5.52 -23.27 -17.03
N ASN A 375 -4.62 -22.54 -17.71
CA ASN A 375 -3.76 -21.54 -17.07
C ASN A 375 -4.05 -20.07 -17.44
N GLU A 376 -4.99 -19.77 -18.34
CA GLU A 376 -5.18 -18.37 -18.82
C GLU A 376 -6.57 -17.76 -18.59
N ASN A 377 -7.54 -18.50 -18.04
CA ASN A 377 -8.92 -18.00 -17.91
C ASN A 377 -9.37 -17.85 -16.44
N GLY A 378 -9.39 -16.60 -15.98
CA GLY A 378 -10.34 -16.14 -14.96
C GLY A 378 -9.71 -15.67 -13.65
N ASN A 379 -9.38 -14.38 -13.57
CA ASN A 379 -9.04 -13.62 -12.35
C ASN A 379 -10.21 -13.59 -11.33
N GLY A 380 -10.63 -14.75 -10.84
CA GLY A 380 -11.70 -14.92 -9.85
C GLY A 380 -11.25 -14.70 -8.39
N ILE A 381 -10.08 -14.07 -8.15
CA ILE A 381 -9.51 -13.95 -6.79
C ILE A 381 -9.37 -12.51 -6.27
N PRO A 382 -10.31 -11.56 -6.46
CA PRO A 382 -10.30 -10.33 -5.65
C PRO A 382 -10.72 -10.62 -4.21
N LEU A 383 -11.80 -11.37 -4.00
CA LEU A 383 -12.44 -11.53 -2.68
C LEU A 383 -11.53 -12.21 -1.65
N LEU A 384 -10.96 -13.37 -2.01
CA LEU A 384 -10.08 -14.13 -1.12
C LEU A 384 -8.84 -13.32 -0.73
N SER A 385 -8.31 -12.50 -1.64
CA SER A 385 -7.17 -11.61 -1.38
C SER A 385 -7.50 -10.56 -0.30
N TYR A 386 -8.73 -10.03 -0.29
CA TYR A 386 -9.16 -9.11 0.77
C TYR A 386 -9.35 -9.83 2.11
N LEU A 387 -9.95 -11.02 2.11
CA LEU A 387 -10.13 -11.83 3.32
C LEU A 387 -8.78 -12.28 3.91
N GLU A 388 -7.81 -12.61 3.07
CA GLU A 388 -6.45 -12.99 3.47
C GLU A 388 -5.77 -11.88 4.26
N VAL A 389 -5.90 -10.62 3.82
CA VAL A 389 -5.35 -9.49 4.57
C VAL A 389 -6.00 -9.36 5.94
N LEU A 390 -7.32 -9.58 6.05
CA LEU A 390 -8.01 -9.55 7.34
C LEU A 390 -7.50 -10.66 8.29
N ARG A 391 -7.16 -11.85 7.79
CA ARG A 391 -6.61 -12.96 8.58
C ARG A 391 -5.26 -12.61 9.22
N HIS A 392 -4.47 -11.75 8.60
CA HIS A 392 -3.10 -11.45 9.01
C HIS A 392 -2.92 -10.09 9.71
N LEU A 393 -4.02 -9.42 10.07
CA LEU A 393 -3.94 -8.13 10.77
C LEU A 393 -3.27 -8.26 12.15
N PRO A 394 -2.45 -7.27 12.55
CA PRO A 394 -1.80 -7.27 13.86
C PRO A 394 -2.82 -7.04 14.99
N PRO A 395 -2.52 -7.45 16.24
CA PRO A 395 -3.41 -7.31 17.41
C PRO A 395 -3.48 -5.87 17.94
N THR A 396 -3.88 -4.93 17.10
CA THR A 396 -4.02 -3.50 17.42
C THR A 396 -5.48 -3.15 17.70
N LEU A 397 -5.73 -2.09 18.47
CA LEU A 397 -7.09 -1.61 18.76
C LEU A 397 -7.89 -1.33 17.47
N PRO A 398 -7.34 -0.66 16.43
CA PRO A 398 -8.00 -0.51 15.15
C PRO A 398 -8.46 -1.82 14.49
N SER A 399 -7.64 -2.88 14.55
CA SER A 399 -8.00 -4.21 14.03
C SER A 399 -9.20 -4.80 14.78
N PHE A 400 -9.18 -4.76 16.12
CA PHE A 400 -10.27 -5.29 16.94
C PHE A 400 -11.58 -4.50 16.76
N ASP A 401 -11.50 -3.17 16.61
CA ASP A 401 -12.65 -2.32 16.32
C ASP A 401 -13.27 -2.65 14.96
N LEU A 402 -12.45 -2.88 13.94
CA LEU A 402 -12.89 -3.32 12.62
C LEU A 402 -13.64 -4.65 12.71
N PHE A 403 -13.03 -5.68 13.29
CA PHE A 403 -13.67 -6.99 13.44
C PHE A 403 -14.95 -6.94 14.28
N GLY A 404 -14.96 -6.14 15.35
CA GLY A 404 -16.13 -5.94 16.18
C GLY A 404 -17.31 -5.30 15.42
N ARG A 405 -17.04 -4.53 14.36
CA ARG A 405 -18.08 -3.98 13.46
C ARG A 405 -18.47 -4.97 12.38
N LEU A 406 -17.50 -5.60 11.72
CA LEU A 406 -17.75 -6.59 10.66
C LEU A 406 -18.59 -7.78 11.17
N LEU A 407 -18.29 -8.29 12.37
CA LEU A 407 -19.06 -9.38 12.98
C LEU A 407 -20.50 -9.01 13.37
N LYS A 408 -20.84 -7.72 13.34
CA LYS A 408 -22.21 -7.22 13.57
C LYS A 408 -22.92 -6.83 12.27
N ASP A 409 -22.20 -6.85 11.14
CA ASP A 409 -22.68 -6.36 9.87
C ASP A 409 -23.55 -7.42 9.17
N ARG A 410 -24.83 -7.07 8.99
CA ARG A 410 -25.83 -7.94 8.34
C ARG A 410 -25.99 -7.68 6.84
N THR A 411 -25.10 -6.91 6.25
CA THR A 411 -25.11 -6.67 4.80
C THR A 411 -24.95 -8.02 4.09
N VAL A 412 -25.87 -8.30 3.16
CA VAL A 412 -25.89 -9.55 2.40
C VAL A 412 -24.81 -9.48 1.33
N VAL A 413 -23.97 -10.50 1.27
CA VAL A 413 -22.95 -10.67 0.24
C VAL A 413 -23.54 -11.54 -0.87
N PRO A 414 -23.45 -11.15 -2.15
CA PRO A 414 -23.94 -11.97 -3.25
C PRO A 414 -23.26 -13.35 -3.22
N ASP A 415 -24.09 -14.39 -3.32
CA ASP A 415 -23.79 -15.78 -2.92
C ASP A 415 -22.46 -16.28 -3.49
N ILE A 416 -21.45 -16.37 -2.62
CA ILE A 416 -20.22 -17.10 -2.90
C ILE A 416 -20.60 -18.55 -2.66
N THR A 417 -20.67 -19.34 -3.72
CA THR A 417 -20.76 -20.79 -3.60
C THR A 417 -19.43 -21.28 -2.99
N ILE A 418 -19.29 -21.14 -1.68
CA ILE A 418 -18.22 -21.76 -0.91
C ILE A 418 -18.48 -23.24 -1.09
N GLN A 419 -17.71 -23.86 -1.99
CA GLN A 419 -17.70 -25.30 -2.14
C GLN A 419 -17.20 -25.86 -0.82
N GLN A 420 -18.13 -26.22 0.07
CA GLN A 420 -17.74 -27.02 1.21
C GLN A 420 -17.09 -28.30 0.66
N PRO A 421 -16.07 -28.82 1.35
CA PRO A 421 -15.38 -30.06 0.95
C PRO A 421 -16.32 -31.28 0.86
N SER A 422 -17.55 -31.17 1.40
CA SER A 422 -18.61 -32.17 1.30
C SER A 422 -19.30 -32.24 -0.07
N GLY A 423 -19.00 -31.32 -1.01
CA GLY A 423 -19.55 -31.34 -2.38
C GLY A 423 -21.05 -31.11 -2.50
N LEU A 424 -21.76 -30.90 -1.37
CA LEU A 424 -23.16 -30.51 -1.39
C LEU A 424 -23.26 -28.98 -1.50
N PRO A 425 -23.97 -28.44 -2.51
CA PRO A 425 -24.28 -27.03 -2.57
C PRO A 425 -25.26 -26.72 -1.43
N VAL A 426 -24.77 -26.12 -0.36
CA VAL A 426 -25.61 -25.46 0.66
C VAL A 426 -26.06 -24.11 0.08
N GLY A 427 -26.74 -24.15 -1.07
CA GLY A 427 -27.08 -22.98 -1.88
C GLY A 427 -28.46 -22.43 -1.53
N GLY A 428 -28.52 -21.14 -1.21
CA GLY A 428 -29.77 -20.39 -1.02
C GLY A 428 -29.86 -19.57 0.28
N GLY A 429 -28.84 -19.61 1.14
CA GLY A 429 -28.78 -18.75 2.33
C GLY A 429 -28.23 -17.37 1.98
N ASN A 430 -28.89 -16.31 2.44
CA ASN A 430 -28.35 -14.95 2.37
C ASN A 430 -27.13 -14.85 3.31
N THR A 431 -25.95 -15.22 2.82
CA THR A 431 -24.70 -15.12 3.59
C THR A 431 -24.43 -13.65 3.89
N THR A 432 -24.33 -13.30 5.19
CA THR A 432 -23.98 -11.92 5.59
C THR A 432 -22.48 -11.74 5.72
N ILE A 433 -21.99 -10.49 5.72
CA ILE A 433 -20.59 -10.19 6.02
C ILE A 433 -20.19 -10.76 7.39
N ALA A 434 -21.06 -10.65 8.40
CA ALA A 434 -20.81 -11.23 9.72
C ALA A 434 -20.60 -12.75 9.65
N ASP A 435 -21.41 -13.47 8.87
CA ASP A 435 -21.27 -14.93 8.70
C ASP A 435 -19.98 -15.27 7.98
N LEU A 436 -19.67 -14.55 6.89
CA LEU A 436 -18.45 -14.75 6.12
C LEU A 436 -17.19 -14.52 6.98
N VAL A 437 -17.14 -13.41 7.73
CA VAL A 437 -16.00 -13.09 8.59
C VAL A 437 -15.88 -14.08 9.75
N ARG A 438 -17.00 -14.52 10.33
CA ARG A 438 -17.02 -15.52 11.41
C ARG A 438 -16.48 -16.86 10.93
N LEU A 439 -16.90 -17.33 9.76
CA LEU A 439 -16.53 -18.64 9.22
C LEU A 439 -15.11 -18.65 8.65
N GLU A 440 -14.72 -17.63 7.90
CA GLU A 440 -13.49 -17.66 7.09
C GLU A 440 -12.31 -16.91 7.69
N VAL A 441 -12.54 -15.97 8.61
CA VAL A 441 -11.50 -15.02 9.03
C VAL A 441 -11.24 -15.06 10.53
N LEU A 442 -12.27 -15.14 11.36
CA LEU A 442 -12.16 -14.93 12.80
C LEU A 442 -11.17 -15.87 13.49
N GLY A 443 -11.23 -17.17 13.21
CA GLY A 443 -10.32 -18.17 13.78
C GLY A 443 -8.85 -17.89 13.40
N TRP A 444 -8.60 -17.70 12.11
CA TRP A 444 -7.27 -17.37 11.59
C TRP A 444 -6.73 -16.04 12.13
N PHE A 445 -7.59 -15.04 12.29
CA PHE A 445 -7.21 -13.76 12.87
C PHE A 445 -6.82 -13.90 14.34
N ILE A 446 -7.56 -14.68 15.13
CA ILE A 446 -7.22 -14.95 16.54
C ILE A 446 -5.87 -15.67 16.63
N HIS A 447 -5.67 -16.70 15.81
CA HIS A 447 -4.41 -17.43 15.74
C HIS A 447 -3.23 -16.51 15.37
N SER A 448 -3.38 -15.71 14.32
CA SER A 448 -2.39 -14.71 13.90
C SER A 448 -2.10 -13.70 15.01
N CYS A 449 -3.10 -13.25 15.77
CA CYS A 449 -2.89 -12.38 16.92
C CYS A 449 -2.04 -13.04 18.01
N VAL A 450 -2.25 -14.33 18.29
CA VAL A 450 -1.44 -15.09 19.26
C VAL A 450 0.01 -15.19 18.77
N ASP A 451 0.23 -15.51 17.50
CA ASP A 451 1.57 -15.58 16.89
C ASP A 451 2.31 -14.24 16.92
N TRP A 452 1.61 -13.13 16.68
CA TRP A 452 2.18 -11.79 16.82
C TRP A 452 2.62 -11.50 18.26
N LEU A 453 1.78 -11.85 19.25
CA LEU A 453 2.08 -11.60 20.66
C LEU A 453 3.19 -12.50 21.17
N ASP A 454 3.29 -13.75 20.71
CA ASP A 454 4.38 -14.65 21.05
C ASP A 454 5.73 -14.13 20.53
N ARG A 455 5.75 -13.58 19.31
CA ARG A 455 6.96 -12.91 18.78
C ARG A 455 7.33 -11.67 19.58
N TRP A 456 6.35 -10.84 19.96
CA TRP A 456 6.62 -9.66 20.80
C TRP A 456 7.10 -10.02 22.21
N ASP A 457 6.58 -11.07 22.84
CA ASP A 457 7.07 -11.57 24.14
C ASP A 457 8.51 -12.06 24.05
N GLU A 458 8.85 -12.76 22.96
CA GLU A 458 10.23 -13.23 22.74
C GLU A 458 11.20 -12.09 22.44
N GLU A 459 10.78 -11.11 21.63
CA GLU A 459 11.56 -9.90 21.37
C GLU A 459 11.80 -9.10 22.66
N GLU A 460 10.78 -8.90 23.50
CA GLU A 460 10.90 -8.24 24.81
C GLU A 460 11.85 -9.03 25.74
N ARG A 461 11.73 -10.37 25.76
CA ARG A 461 12.61 -11.26 26.55
C ARG A 461 14.06 -11.22 26.08
N SER A 462 14.29 -11.07 24.78
CA SER A 462 15.63 -10.95 24.18
C SER A 462 16.31 -9.58 24.43
N GLY A 463 15.64 -8.66 25.14
CA GLY A 463 16.13 -7.30 25.39
C GLY A 463 15.91 -6.33 24.23
N GLY A 464 15.06 -6.70 23.25
CA GLY A 464 14.55 -5.77 22.26
C GLY A 464 13.77 -4.66 22.95
N ARG A 465 14.11 -3.40 22.67
CA ARG A 465 13.33 -2.25 23.17
C ARG A 465 12.05 -2.15 22.38
N PHE A 466 11.05 -2.95 22.74
CA PHE A 466 9.69 -2.75 22.30
C PHE A 466 8.97 -1.88 23.33
N ASP A 467 8.19 -0.90 22.87
CA ASP A 467 7.55 0.14 23.70
C ASP A 467 6.32 -0.39 24.47
N GLY A 468 6.48 -1.48 25.22
CA GLY A 468 5.40 -2.07 26.04
C GLY A 468 4.20 -2.62 25.24
N GLY A 469 4.36 -2.79 23.93
CA GLY A 469 3.28 -3.21 23.02
C GLY A 469 2.71 -4.60 23.34
N PHE A 470 3.52 -5.51 23.90
CA PHE A 470 3.09 -6.85 24.26
C PHE A 470 1.93 -6.84 25.27
N GLY A 471 2.11 -6.20 26.43
CA GLY A 471 1.07 -6.17 27.47
C GLY A 471 -0.22 -5.48 27.02
N ILE A 472 -0.09 -4.43 26.21
CA ILE A 472 -1.23 -3.72 25.60
C ILE A 472 -1.97 -4.65 24.60
N GLY A 473 -1.22 -5.37 23.77
CA GLY A 473 -1.76 -6.32 22.81
C GLY A 473 -2.53 -7.47 23.47
N VAL A 474 -1.96 -8.10 24.52
CA VAL A 474 -2.63 -9.15 25.30
C VAL A 474 -3.94 -8.63 25.90
N ARG A 475 -3.92 -7.43 26.51
CA ARG A 475 -5.11 -6.80 27.08
C ARG A 475 -6.19 -6.57 26.01
N ASN A 476 -5.81 -6.04 24.85
CA ASN A 476 -6.75 -5.77 23.77
C ASN A 476 -7.36 -7.07 23.22
N LEU A 477 -6.55 -8.11 23.00
CA LEU A 477 -7.03 -9.42 22.56
C LEU A 477 -7.99 -10.04 23.58
N CYS A 478 -7.65 -10.02 24.87
CA CYS A 478 -8.52 -10.57 25.92
C CYS A 478 -9.87 -9.82 26.01
N ARG A 479 -9.84 -8.49 25.87
CA ARG A 479 -11.07 -7.66 25.85
C ARG A 479 -11.92 -7.93 24.62
N PHE A 480 -11.29 -8.05 23.45
CA PHE A 480 -11.97 -8.40 22.20
C PHE A 480 -12.64 -9.77 22.32
N TYR A 481 -11.92 -10.80 22.74
CA TYR A 481 -12.47 -12.14 22.91
C TYR A 481 -13.60 -12.19 23.95
N THR A 482 -13.46 -11.47 25.07
CA THR A 482 -14.55 -11.31 26.05
C THR A 482 -15.80 -10.69 25.40
N SER A 483 -15.64 -9.76 24.47
CA SER A 483 -16.75 -9.17 23.71
C SER A 483 -17.43 -10.21 22.80
N LEU A 484 -16.66 -11.11 22.18
CA LEU A 484 -17.19 -12.20 21.35
C LEU A 484 -18.03 -13.18 22.17
N LEU A 485 -17.55 -13.56 23.35
CA LEU A 485 -18.30 -14.39 24.30
C LEU A 485 -19.61 -13.71 24.72
N LYS A 486 -19.56 -12.43 25.07
CA LYS A 486 -20.76 -11.65 25.46
C LYS A 486 -21.79 -11.55 24.34
N GLN A 487 -21.35 -11.52 23.09
CA GLN A 487 -22.23 -11.47 21.93
C GLN A 487 -22.67 -12.87 21.47
N SER A 488 -22.26 -13.94 22.18
CA SER A 488 -22.52 -15.34 21.80
C SER A 488 -22.04 -15.67 20.37
N ILE A 489 -20.98 -15.00 19.92
CA ILE A 489 -20.31 -15.29 18.64
C ILE A 489 -19.38 -16.50 18.80
N ILE A 490 -18.82 -16.70 19.99
CA ILE A 490 -18.04 -17.88 20.33
C ILE A 490 -18.76 -18.60 21.46
N ASP A 491 -18.93 -19.91 21.31
CA ASP A 491 -19.46 -20.76 22.37
C ASP A 491 -18.33 -21.10 23.36
N PRO A 492 -18.42 -20.68 24.63
CA PRO A 492 -17.39 -20.99 25.62
C PRO A 492 -17.28 -22.49 25.94
N SER A 493 -18.32 -23.28 25.64
CA SER A 493 -18.33 -24.73 25.85
C SER A 493 -17.72 -25.51 24.69
N SER A 494 -17.55 -24.87 23.53
CA SER A 494 -16.87 -25.44 22.37
C SER A 494 -15.36 -25.41 22.61
N ASP A 495 -14.76 -26.58 22.87
CA ASP A 495 -13.32 -26.69 23.00
C ASP A 495 -12.58 -26.38 21.69
N ALA A 496 -13.19 -26.69 20.54
CA ALA A 496 -12.62 -26.36 19.24
C ALA A 496 -12.41 -24.84 19.08
N ASP A 497 -13.38 -24.03 19.53
CA ASP A 497 -13.30 -22.58 19.41
C ASP A 497 -12.45 -21.92 20.50
N THR A 498 -12.31 -22.57 21.67
CA THR A 498 -11.74 -21.95 22.88
C THR A 498 -10.40 -22.50 23.33
N ALA A 499 -9.94 -23.65 22.83
CA ALA A 499 -8.72 -24.30 23.29
C ALA A 499 -7.48 -23.41 23.16
N GLU A 500 -7.31 -22.75 22.01
CA GLU A 500 -6.18 -21.83 21.77
C GLU A 500 -6.20 -20.66 22.77
N MET A 501 -7.37 -20.05 22.98
CA MET A 501 -7.51 -18.92 23.89
C MET A 501 -7.37 -19.33 25.38
N LYS A 502 -7.81 -20.54 25.77
CA LYS A 502 -7.58 -21.09 27.12
C LYS A 502 -6.08 -21.25 27.39
N HIS A 503 -5.33 -21.82 26.44
CA HIS A 503 -3.87 -21.97 26.56
C HIS A 503 -3.17 -20.62 26.61
N PHE A 504 -3.51 -19.72 25.68
CA PHE A 504 -2.94 -18.37 25.61
C PHE A 504 -3.15 -17.57 26.90
N THR A 505 -4.37 -17.58 27.45
CA THR A 505 -4.70 -16.83 28.67
C THR A 505 -4.04 -17.40 29.92
N LEU A 506 -3.87 -18.73 29.99
CA LEU A 506 -3.13 -19.39 31.07
C LEU A 506 -1.65 -19.02 31.06
N ARG A 507 -1.00 -19.10 29.88
CA ARG A 507 0.41 -18.68 29.69
C ARG A 507 0.63 -17.22 30.08
N ASN A 508 -0.36 -16.37 29.82
CA ASN A 508 -0.31 -14.94 30.10
C ASN A 508 -1.03 -14.52 31.39
N SER A 509 -1.24 -15.45 32.32
CA SER A 509 -2.00 -15.22 33.58
C SER A 509 -1.43 -14.12 34.50
N ARG A 510 -0.18 -13.70 34.29
CA ARG A 510 0.43 -12.50 34.93
C ARG A 510 -0.30 -11.21 34.58
N ILE A 511 -1.01 -11.17 33.45
CA ILE A 511 -1.82 -10.03 33.01
C ILE A 511 -3.26 -10.23 33.51
N GLU A 512 -3.78 -9.23 34.23
CA GLU A 512 -5.09 -9.31 34.89
C GLU A 512 -6.25 -9.65 33.92
N ASP A 513 -6.28 -9.02 32.75
CA ASP A 513 -7.31 -9.27 31.74
C ASP A 513 -7.27 -10.71 31.21
N ALA A 514 -6.07 -11.31 31.08
CA ALA A 514 -5.90 -12.70 30.66
C ALA A 514 -6.38 -13.68 31.74
N ASN A 515 -6.01 -13.45 33.00
CA ASN A 515 -6.49 -14.26 34.12
C ASN A 515 -8.03 -14.19 34.25
N ARG A 516 -8.60 -12.99 34.06
CA ARG A 516 -10.06 -12.80 34.05
C ARG A 516 -10.73 -13.59 32.92
N LEU A 517 -10.19 -13.52 31.70
CA LEU A 517 -10.73 -14.27 30.57
C LEU A 517 -10.60 -15.78 30.78
N TYR A 518 -9.46 -16.27 31.28
CA TYR A 518 -9.26 -17.69 31.58
C TYR A 518 -10.35 -18.24 32.52
N ARG A 519 -10.67 -17.49 33.59
CA ARG A 519 -11.75 -17.88 34.52
C ARG A 519 -13.11 -17.96 33.84
N LEU A 520 -13.40 -17.04 32.91
CA LEU A 520 -14.64 -17.07 32.12
C LEU A 520 -14.71 -18.28 31.18
N LEU A 521 -13.57 -18.71 30.64
CA LEU A 521 -13.49 -19.86 29.72
C LEU A 521 -13.55 -21.21 30.44
N VAL A 522 -12.96 -21.33 31.63
CA VAL A 522 -12.94 -22.58 32.41
C VAL A 522 -14.23 -22.78 33.20
N TYR A 523 -14.78 -21.68 33.72
CA TYR A 523 -16.03 -21.67 34.45
C TYR A 523 -17.04 -20.81 33.70
N PRO A 524 -17.53 -21.25 32.53
CA PRO A 524 -18.63 -20.58 31.85
C PRO A 524 -19.82 -20.68 32.78
N SER A 525 -20.01 -19.63 33.60
CA SER A 525 -21.01 -19.63 34.65
C SER A 525 -22.36 -19.90 34.01
N ALA A 526 -22.92 -21.08 34.28
CA ALA A 526 -24.15 -21.54 33.68
C ALA A 526 -25.26 -20.54 34.02
N GLY A 527 -25.63 -19.69 33.06
CA GLY A 527 -26.83 -18.85 33.16
C GLY A 527 -26.77 -17.62 34.07
N GLY A 528 -25.58 -17.12 34.43
CA GLY A 528 -25.50 -15.82 35.10
C GLY A 528 -25.70 -14.68 34.09
N GLN A 529 -26.94 -14.17 33.96
CA GLN A 529 -27.15 -12.81 33.45
C GLN A 529 -26.21 -11.89 34.22
N ILE A 530 -25.08 -11.51 33.63
CA ILE A 530 -24.24 -10.45 34.14
C ILE A 530 -25.02 -9.17 33.87
N GLY A 531 -25.99 -8.88 34.73
CA GLY A 531 -26.59 -7.58 34.87
C GLY A 531 -25.46 -6.62 35.21
N PHE A 532 -24.88 -6.01 34.19
CA PHE A 532 -24.15 -4.77 34.34
C PHE A 532 -25.19 -3.75 34.83
N GLY A 533 -25.34 -3.68 36.16
CA GLY A 533 -26.13 -2.67 36.84
C GLY A 533 -25.55 -1.31 36.54
N GLY A 534 -25.97 -0.75 35.41
CA GLY A 534 -25.93 0.67 35.18
C GLY A 534 -26.77 1.31 36.26
N VAL A 535 -26.11 2.00 37.19
CA VAL A 535 -26.74 2.94 38.10
C VAL A 535 -27.34 4.06 37.25
N VAL A 536 -28.54 3.83 36.74
CA VAL A 536 -29.41 4.89 36.24
C VAL A 536 -30.26 5.29 37.43
N GLY A 537 -29.78 6.30 38.16
CA GLY A 537 -30.60 7.04 39.10
C GLY A 537 -31.72 7.72 38.34
N SER A 538 -32.86 7.05 38.22
CA SER A 538 -34.09 7.63 37.69
C SER A 538 -34.92 8.14 38.87
N SER A 539 -34.66 9.39 39.25
CA SER A 539 -35.61 10.19 40.01
C SER A 539 -36.77 10.57 39.08
N GLY A 540 -37.98 10.13 39.42
CA GLY A 540 -39.24 10.49 38.77
C GLY A 540 -40.36 9.64 39.37
N ILE A 541 -40.96 10.06 40.48
CA ILE A 541 -42.21 10.84 40.51
C ILE A 541 -43.30 10.18 39.65
N GLY A 542 -44.23 9.51 40.33
CA GLY A 542 -45.47 8.98 39.76
C GLY A 542 -46.36 8.47 40.88
N ARG A 543 -47.11 9.38 41.51
CA ARG A 543 -48.14 9.07 42.51
C ARG A 543 -49.51 9.28 41.84
N GLU A 544 -50.01 8.25 41.16
CA GLU A 544 -51.45 8.03 40.95
C GLU A 544 -51.95 7.25 42.18
N GLY A 545 -53.05 7.59 42.85
CA GLY A 545 -54.37 7.76 42.25
C GLY A 545 -55.15 6.47 42.53
N MET A 546 -55.66 6.32 43.77
CA MET A 546 -56.54 5.21 44.12
C MET A 546 -57.86 5.81 44.61
N GLY A 547 -58.93 5.48 43.89
CA GLY A 547 -60.30 5.82 44.24
C GLY A 547 -60.77 5.04 45.46
N GLY A 548 -61.66 5.69 46.18
CA GLY A 548 -62.49 5.23 47.28
C GLY A 548 -63.47 6.35 47.59
#